data_AF-A0A9D1MHE0-F1
#
_entry.id   AF-A0A9D1MHE0-F1
#
_cell.length_a   1.000
_cell.length_b   1.000
_cell.length_c   1.000
_cell.angle_alpha   90.00
_cell.angle_beta   90.00
_cell.angle_gamma   90.00
#
_symmetry.space_group_name_H-M   'P 1'
#
loop_
_entity.id
_entity.type
_entity.pdbx_description
1 polymer ?
#
loop_
_entity_poly.entity_id
_entity_poly.type
_entity_poly.pdbx_seq_one_letter_code
_entity_poly.pdbx_strand_id
1 'polypeptide(L)'
;MFTDPFETLSAFEKAATVALYLTVALFVVGTVIGILLKKFRPENYRIFPKQAMAFAAGYAIGLIVLLMVLKLSEDGIEDMNTFIPIVVILAVMLAMVVAALIVAVVKPSASPLFAKISVAVIGVGILALFIGTMVNYSGAGYVERTVWDEVQLYLYTVLLIAAIVLIAVFCGKKTKPLDSKGIVYAALCIAMSFALSYIRFLQLPQGGSITLASLLPLMVFSYMYGIRKGVMAGVIYGFLQFIQAPWFTHPVQFLLDYPIAFGAIGLAGMFKDMKLFEKYPVVQILLGGVVGVIIRYFSHVVSGIFVFGSSDPENYGAVAWSFLYNSFAFGDMAIALAAGCALFASKNFLRALNSATVSRKNEASATDSGKTNASEAAETQTGESK
;
A
#
# COMPACT_ATOMS: atom_id res chain seq x y z
N MET A 1 -12.03 -27.36 2.14
CA MET A 1 -12.39 -26.36 1.13
C MET A 1 -13.18 -26.95 -0.05
N PHE A 2 -13.42 -28.27 -0.14
CA PHE A 2 -14.19 -28.89 -1.24
C PHE A 2 -15.16 -29.97 -0.73
N THR A 3 -15.84 -29.72 0.39
CA THR A 3 -16.85 -30.66 0.90
C THR A 3 -18.22 -30.40 0.28
N ASP A 4 -18.48 -29.17 -0.15
CA ASP A 4 -19.76 -28.74 -0.69
C ASP A 4 -19.76 -28.73 -2.23
N PRO A 5 -20.88 -29.12 -2.89
CA PRO A 5 -21.01 -29.06 -4.34
C PRO A 5 -20.75 -27.66 -4.91
N PHE A 6 -20.14 -27.56 -6.10
CA PHE A 6 -19.79 -26.27 -6.69
C PHE A 6 -20.99 -25.31 -6.84
N GLU A 7 -22.19 -25.86 -7.10
CA GLU A 7 -23.41 -25.07 -7.25
C GLU A 7 -23.84 -24.39 -5.95
N THR A 8 -23.50 -24.98 -4.79
CA THR A 8 -23.88 -24.48 -3.46
C THR A 8 -22.87 -23.48 -2.88
N LEU A 9 -21.72 -23.30 -3.54
CA LEU A 9 -20.69 -22.33 -3.12
C LEU A 9 -21.14 -20.88 -3.35
N SER A 10 -20.62 -19.97 -2.54
CA SER A 10 -20.82 -18.53 -2.74
C SER A 10 -20.17 -18.04 -4.04
N ALA A 11 -20.50 -16.83 -4.49
CA ALA A 11 -19.86 -16.22 -5.66
C ALA A 11 -18.34 -16.06 -5.48
N PHE A 12 -17.90 -15.69 -4.27
CA PHE A 12 -16.47 -15.60 -3.92
C PHE A 12 -15.81 -16.98 -3.99
N GLU A 13 -16.41 -17.99 -3.37
CA GLU A 13 -15.86 -19.35 -3.33
C GLU A 13 -15.79 -20.00 -4.71
N LYS A 14 -16.82 -19.80 -5.55
CA LYS A 14 -16.84 -20.21 -6.95
C LYS A 14 -15.70 -19.56 -7.73
N ALA A 15 -15.57 -18.24 -7.65
CA ALA A 15 -14.53 -17.50 -8.35
C ALA A 15 -13.13 -17.84 -7.85
N ALA A 16 -12.93 -18.02 -6.54
CA ALA A 16 -11.67 -18.45 -5.95
C ALA A 16 -11.27 -19.85 -6.46
N THR A 17 -12.24 -20.77 -6.55
CA THR A 17 -12.04 -22.13 -7.07
C THR A 17 -11.64 -22.10 -8.55
N VAL A 18 -12.36 -21.33 -9.38
CA VAL A 18 -12.02 -21.16 -10.81
C VAL A 18 -10.64 -20.51 -10.97
N ALA A 19 -10.35 -19.46 -10.21
CA ALA A 19 -9.05 -18.79 -10.23
C ALA A 19 -7.90 -19.73 -9.88
N LEU A 20 -8.08 -20.63 -8.91
CA LEU A 20 -7.09 -21.65 -8.55
C LEU A 20 -6.78 -22.55 -9.74
N TYR A 21 -7.80 -23.14 -10.37
CA TYR A 21 -7.60 -24.04 -11.52
C TYR A 21 -6.98 -23.33 -12.72
N LEU A 22 -7.40 -22.10 -13.03
CA LEU A 22 -6.79 -21.28 -14.07
C LEU A 22 -5.31 -20.99 -13.79
N THR A 23 -4.97 -20.70 -12.53
CA THR A 23 -3.58 -20.45 -12.11
C THR A 23 -2.71 -21.68 -12.31
N VAL A 24 -3.20 -22.86 -11.93
CA VAL A 24 -2.51 -24.13 -12.15
C VAL A 24 -2.33 -24.39 -13.64
N ALA A 25 -3.37 -24.19 -14.46
CA ALA A 25 -3.29 -24.37 -15.91
C ALA A 25 -2.24 -23.43 -16.54
N LEU A 26 -2.23 -22.15 -16.17
CA LEU A 26 -1.24 -21.17 -16.64
C LEU A 26 0.19 -21.54 -16.26
N PHE A 27 0.39 -22.06 -15.03
CA PHE A 27 1.71 -22.53 -14.59
C PHE A 27 2.20 -23.72 -15.44
N VAL A 28 1.32 -24.69 -15.71
CA VAL A 28 1.63 -25.85 -16.58
C VAL A 28 1.96 -25.38 -18.00
N VAL A 29 1.12 -24.53 -18.59
CA VAL A 29 1.35 -23.98 -19.94
C VAL A 29 2.66 -23.20 -20.03
N GLY A 30 2.93 -22.31 -19.07
CA GLY A 30 4.18 -21.56 -19.02
C GLY A 30 5.41 -22.46 -18.91
N THR A 31 5.31 -23.54 -18.14
CA THR A 31 6.37 -24.55 -18.00
C THR A 31 6.61 -25.31 -19.31
N VAL A 32 5.55 -25.78 -19.97
CA VAL A 32 5.64 -26.46 -21.26
C VAL A 32 6.24 -25.55 -22.33
N ILE A 33 5.81 -24.29 -22.42
CA ILE A 33 6.40 -23.29 -23.33
C ILE A 33 7.89 -23.10 -23.03
N GLY A 34 8.27 -23.01 -21.75
CA GLY A 34 9.67 -22.92 -21.34
C GLY A 34 10.51 -24.11 -21.83
N ILE A 35 10.01 -25.33 -21.68
CA ILE A 35 10.67 -26.55 -22.17
C ILE A 35 10.80 -26.55 -23.70
N LEU A 36 9.74 -26.18 -24.42
CA LEU A 36 9.73 -26.11 -25.88
C LEU A 36 10.68 -25.02 -26.41
N LEU A 37 10.68 -23.83 -25.81
CA LEU A 37 11.62 -22.77 -26.16
C LEU A 37 13.07 -23.21 -25.93
N LYS A 38 13.36 -23.87 -24.80
CA LYS A 38 14.71 -24.39 -24.53
C LYS A 38 15.18 -25.38 -25.60
N LYS A 39 14.26 -26.18 -26.16
CA LYS A 39 14.56 -27.21 -27.17
C LYS A 39 14.64 -26.65 -28.60
N PHE A 40 13.73 -25.75 -28.97
CA PHE A 40 13.53 -25.35 -30.38
C PHE A 40 13.93 -23.90 -30.69
N ARG A 41 14.00 -23.00 -29.69
CA ARG A 41 14.35 -21.57 -29.83
C ARG A 41 15.15 -21.06 -28.62
N PRO A 42 16.37 -21.57 -28.39
CA PRO A 42 17.15 -21.30 -27.18
C PRO A 42 17.52 -19.81 -27.00
N GLU A 43 17.55 -19.04 -28.08
CA GLU A 43 17.75 -17.58 -28.08
C GLU A 43 16.64 -16.84 -27.31
N ASN A 44 15.39 -17.27 -27.45
CA ASN A 44 14.24 -16.68 -26.77
C ASN A 44 14.08 -17.20 -25.34
N TYR A 45 14.57 -18.41 -25.05
CA TYR A 45 14.52 -19.01 -23.72
C TYR A 45 15.25 -18.18 -22.66
N ARG A 46 16.33 -17.47 -23.00
CA ARG A 46 17.09 -16.66 -22.01
C ARG A 46 16.27 -15.51 -21.41
N ILE A 47 15.30 -15.00 -22.15
CA ILE A 47 14.49 -13.84 -21.77
C ILE A 47 13.14 -14.29 -21.18
N PHE A 48 12.60 -15.40 -21.68
CA PHE A 48 11.27 -15.91 -21.35
C PHE A 48 11.00 -16.07 -19.84
N PRO A 49 11.86 -16.68 -18.99
CA PRO A 49 11.58 -16.82 -17.56
C PRO A 49 11.37 -15.50 -16.84
N LYS A 50 12.12 -14.44 -17.20
CA LYS A 50 11.94 -13.11 -16.60
C LYS A 50 10.60 -12.49 -17.00
N GLN A 51 10.21 -12.65 -18.27
CA GLN A 51 8.91 -12.19 -18.77
C GLN A 51 7.76 -12.98 -18.16
N ALA A 52 7.87 -14.31 -18.10
CA ALA A 52 6.87 -15.19 -17.50
C ALA A 52 6.66 -14.86 -16.01
N MET A 53 7.73 -14.60 -15.24
CA MET A 53 7.61 -14.15 -13.86
C MET A 53 6.91 -12.79 -13.74
N ALA A 54 7.23 -11.84 -14.62
CA ALA A 54 6.57 -10.53 -14.61
C ALA A 54 5.06 -10.65 -14.90
N PHE A 55 4.68 -11.50 -15.86
CA PHE A 55 3.27 -11.77 -16.17
C PHE A 55 2.56 -12.52 -15.05
N ALA A 56 3.21 -13.52 -14.45
CA ALA A 56 2.66 -14.24 -13.31
C ALA A 56 2.42 -13.30 -12.10
N ALA A 57 3.35 -12.39 -11.82
CA ALA A 57 3.18 -11.38 -10.78
C ALA A 57 2.01 -10.44 -11.09
N GLY A 58 1.90 -9.93 -12.32
CA GLY A 58 0.78 -9.07 -12.72
C GLY A 58 -0.58 -9.78 -12.63
N TYR A 59 -0.64 -11.04 -13.05
CA TYR A 59 -1.83 -11.89 -12.92
C TYR A 59 -2.21 -12.13 -11.46
N ALA A 60 -1.25 -12.49 -10.61
CA ALA A 60 -1.49 -12.71 -9.18
C ALA A 60 -2.02 -11.44 -8.51
N ILE A 61 -1.44 -10.27 -8.79
CA ILE A 61 -1.93 -8.98 -8.27
C ILE A 61 -3.37 -8.73 -8.72
N GLY A 62 -3.67 -8.88 -10.00
CA GLY A 62 -5.04 -8.68 -10.50
C GLY A 62 -6.05 -9.64 -9.86
N LEU A 63 -5.66 -10.90 -9.64
CA LEU A 63 -6.50 -11.90 -8.99
C LEU A 63 -6.77 -11.53 -7.54
N ILE A 64 -5.75 -11.10 -6.80
CA ILE A 64 -5.90 -10.66 -5.41
C ILE A 64 -6.89 -9.51 -5.32
N VAL A 65 -6.74 -8.49 -6.17
CA VAL A 65 -7.65 -7.33 -6.15
C VAL A 65 -9.07 -7.74 -6.55
N LEU A 66 -9.23 -8.61 -7.54
CA LEU A 66 -10.54 -9.12 -7.93
C LEU A 66 -11.22 -9.92 -6.82
N LEU A 67 -10.51 -10.86 -6.21
CA LEU A 67 -11.03 -11.68 -5.10
C LEU A 67 -11.37 -10.82 -3.88
N MET A 68 -10.61 -9.75 -3.63
CA MET A 68 -10.95 -8.74 -2.63
C MET A 68 -12.28 -8.03 -2.95
N VAL A 69 -12.51 -7.64 -4.21
CA VAL A 69 -13.79 -7.03 -4.62
C VAL A 69 -14.95 -8.01 -4.44
N LEU A 70 -14.75 -9.29 -4.74
CA LEU A 70 -15.73 -10.34 -4.48
C LEU A 70 -16.03 -10.52 -3.00
N LYS A 71 -14.99 -10.52 -2.16
CA LYS A 71 -15.17 -10.64 -0.72
C LYS A 71 -15.98 -9.48 -0.14
N LEU A 72 -15.74 -8.27 -0.62
CA LEU A 72 -16.55 -7.09 -0.30
C LEU A 72 -18.01 -7.22 -0.77
N SER A 73 -18.25 -7.88 -1.90
CA SER A 73 -19.61 -8.15 -2.39
C SER A 73 -20.31 -9.23 -1.56
N GLU A 74 -19.60 -10.26 -1.11
CA GLU A 74 -20.20 -11.36 -0.33
C GLU A 74 -20.72 -10.89 1.03
N ASP A 75 -20.04 -9.92 1.66
CA ASP A 75 -20.42 -9.40 2.97
C ASP A 75 -21.56 -8.33 2.90
N GLY A 76 -22.13 -8.03 1.72
CA GLY A 76 -23.23 -7.06 1.61
C GLY A 76 -24.03 -6.94 0.29
N ILE A 77 -23.73 -7.70 -0.76
CA ILE A 77 -24.38 -7.62 -2.09
C ILE A 77 -24.41 -9.02 -2.75
N GLU A 78 -25.49 -9.78 -2.53
CA GLU A 78 -25.83 -10.97 -3.32
C GLU A 78 -26.56 -10.58 -4.62
N ASP A 79 -25.96 -9.77 -5.49
CA ASP A 79 -26.59 -9.40 -6.78
C ASP A 79 -25.82 -9.94 -7.98
N MET A 80 -26.53 -10.67 -8.84
CA MET A 80 -26.02 -11.30 -10.08
C MET A 80 -25.45 -10.28 -11.06
N ASN A 81 -25.89 -9.01 -10.95
CA ASN A 81 -25.37 -7.86 -11.68
C ASN A 81 -23.89 -7.54 -11.38
N THR A 82 -23.39 -7.96 -10.22
CA THR A 82 -21.98 -7.80 -9.83
C THR A 82 -21.14 -9.00 -10.31
N PHE A 83 -21.71 -10.20 -10.35
CA PHE A 83 -21.01 -11.44 -10.71
C PHE A 83 -20.57 -11.50 -12.18
N ILE A 84 -21.41 -11.06 -13.12
CA ILE A 84 -21.09 -11.11 -14.56
C ILE A 84 -19.86 -10.25 -14.92
N PRO A 85 -19.77 -8.95 -14.52
CA PRO A 85 -18.57 -8.14 -14.72
C PRO A 85 -17.28 -8.76 -14.18
N ILE A 86 -17.38 -9.52 -13.08
CA ILE A 86 -16.24 -10.19 -12.44
C ILE A 86 -15.73 -11.35 -13.31
N VAL A 87 -16.63 -12.20 -13.80
CA VAL A 87 -16.29 -13.30 -14.71
C VAL A 87 -15.66 -12.75 -16.00
N VAL A 88 -16.17 -11.62 -16.50
CA VAL A 88 -15.58 -10.92 -17.66
C VAL A 88 -14.15 -10.45 -17.35
N ILE A 89 -13.88 -9.88 -16.18
CA ILE A 89 -12.53 -9.46 -15.79
C ILE A 89 -11.59 -10.67 -15.65
N LEU A 90 -12.04 -11.79 -15.07
CA LEU A 90 -11.25 -13.03 -15.04
C LEU A 90 -10.89 -13.51 -16.44
N ALA A 91 -11.86 -13.51 -17.35
CA ALA A 91 -11.65 -13.90 -18.75
C ALA A 91 -10.67 -12.95 -19.46
N VAL A 92 -10.79 -11.64 -19.26
CA VAL A 92 -9.85 -10.64 -19.79
C VAL A 92 -8.46 -10.85 -19.21
N MET A 93 -8.32 -11.06 -17.91
CA MET A 93 -7.04 -11.33 -17.27
C MET A 93 -6.36 -12.58 -17.86
N LEU A 94 -7.12 -13.68 -18.00
CA LEU A 94 -6.63 -14.90 -18.62
C LEU A 94 -6.19 -14.66 -20.07
N ALA A 95 -7.02 -13.97 -20.86
CA ALA A 95 -6.71 -13.64 -22.26
C ALA A 95 -5.44 -12.79 -22.38
N MET A 96 -5.24 -11.81 -21.49
CA MET A 96 -4.05 -10.97 -21.47
C MET A 96 -2.80 -11.76 -21.08
N VAL A 97 -2.89 -12.75 -20.17
CA VAL A 97 -1.75 -13.63 -19.85
C VAL A 97 -1.43 -14.56 -21.02
N VAL A 98 -2.43 -15.15 -21.66
CA VAL A 98 -2.22 -16.00 -22.84
C VAL A 98 -1.58 -15.20 -23.97
N ALA A 99 -2.11 -14.01 -24.27
CA ALA A 99 -1.53 -13.09 -25.26
C ALA A 99 -0.11 -12.66 -24.87
N ALA A 100 0.16 -12.41 -23.58
CA ALA A 100 1.49 -12.10 -23.08
C ALA A 100 2.50 -13.24 -23.33
N LEU A 101 2.09 -14.50 -23.10
CA LEU A 101 2.91 -15.68 -23.37
C LEU A 101 3.17 -15.84 -24.88
N ILE A 102 2.17 -15.59 -25.72
CA ILE A 102 2.33 -15.60 -27.18
C ILE A 102 3.31 -14.51 -27.63
N VAL A 103 3.15 -13.28 -27.14
CA VAL A 103 4.07 -12.15 -27.45
C VAL A 103 5.50 -12.47 -27.00
N ALA A 104 5.66 -13.08 -25.83
CA ALA A 104 6.96 -13.50 -25.32
C ALA A 104 7.66 -14.54 -26.22
N VAL A 105 6.89 -15.37 -26.94
CA VAL A 105 7.42 -16.37 -27.88
C VAL A 105 7.66 -15.79 -29.28
N VAL A 106 6.70 -15.02 -29.79
CA VAL A 106 6.67 -14.56 -31.20
C VAL A 106 7.47 -13.27 -31.39
N LYS A 107 7.35 -12.31 -30.47
CA LYS A 107 8.03 -11.00 -30.55
C LYS A 107 8.47 -10.53 -29.16
N PRO A 108 9.54 -11.12 -28.60
CA PRO A 108 9.99 -10.83 -27.23
C PRO A 108 10.28 -9.34 -26.99
N SER A 109 10.70 -8.60 -28.02
CA SER A 109 10.96 -7.16 -27.95
C SER A 109 9.71 -6.30 -27.71
N ALA A 110 8.51 -6.82 -28.02
CA ALA A 110 7.23 -6.14 -27.78
C ALA A 110 6.63 -6.44 -26.39
N SER A 111 7.14 -7.48 -25.70
CA SER A 111 6.71 -7.88 -24.35
C SER A 111 6.62 -6.73 -23.33
N PRO A 112 7.60 -5.81 -23.20
CA PRO A 112 7.50 -4.73 -22.20
C PRO A 112 6.40 -3.72 -22.52
N LEU A 113 6.13 -3.44 -23.79
CA LEU A 113 5.01 -2.57 -24.18
C LEU A 113 3.68 -3.26 -23.93
N PHE A 114 3.57 -4.54 -24.31
CA PHE A 114 2.38 -5.35 -24.06
C PHE A 114 2.06 -5.42 -22.56
N ALA A 115 3.06 -5.68 -21.71
CA ALA A 115 2.89 -5.69 -20.26
C ALA A 115 2.26 -4.41 -19.71
N LYS A 116 2.70 -3.22 -20.19
CA LYS A 116 2.13 -1.94 -19.78
C LYS A 116 0.66 -1.80 -20.20
N ILE A 117 0.34 -2.22 -21.43
CA ILE A 117 -1.04 -2.22 -21.93
C ILE A 117 -1.91 -3.17 -21.11
N SER A 118 -1.43 -4.39 -20.81
CA SER A 118 -2.15 -5.36 -19.98
C SER A 118 -2.45 -4.80 -18.60
N VAL A 119 -1.46 -4.18 -17.95
CA VAL A 119 -1.64 -3.56 -16.63
C VAL A 119 -2.68 -2.43 -16.69
N ALA A 120 -2.64 -1.59 -17.72
CA ALA A 120 -3.62 -0.52 -17.88
C ALA A 120 -5.05 -1.04 -18.09
N VAL A 121 -5.23 -2.02 -18.99
CA VAL A 121 -6.56 -2.61 -19.28
C VAL A 121 -7.14 -3.31 -18.06
N ILE A 122 -6.35 -4.16 -17.40
CA ILE A 122 -6.77 -4.87 -16.19
C ILE A 122 -7.02 -3.87 -15.07
N GLY A 123 -6.15 -2.88 -14.89
CA GLY A 123 -6.29 -1.85 -13.88
C GLY A 123 -7.55 -1.01 -14.04
N VAL A 124 -7.89 -0.59 -15.26
CA VAL A 124 -9.13 0.15 -15.55
C VAL A 124 -10.36 -0.73 -15.30
N GLY A 125 -10.35 -1.99 -15.73
CA GLY A 125 -11.46 -2.92 -15.51
C GLY A 125 -11.71 -3.17 -14.03
N ILE A 126 -10.65 -3.44 -13.26
CA ILE A 126 -10.72 -3.61 -11.80
C ILE A 126 -11.18 -2.33 -11.12
N LEU A 127 -10.68 -1.15 -11.54
CA LEU A 127 -11.10 0.13 -10.97
C LEU A 127 -12.59 0.42 -11.25
N ALA A 128 -13.06 0.15 -12.47
CA ALA A 128 -14.47 0.32 -12.83
C ALA A 128 -15.36 -0.63 -12.04
N LEU A 129 -14.95 -1.90 -11.88
CA LEU A 129 -15.64 -2.87 -11.05
C LEU A 129 -15.66 -2.40 -9.60
N PHE A 130 -14.52 -2.01 -9.05
CA PHE A 130 -14.39 -1.48 -7.69
C PHE A 130 -15.33 -0.29 -7.47
N ILE A 131 -15.35 0.69 -8.38
CA ILE A 131 -16.27 1.84 -8.31
C ILE A 131 -17.73 1.36 -8.35
N GLY A 132 -18.07 0.45 -9.28
CA GLY A 132 -19.43 -0.10 -9.39
C GLY A 132 -19.88 -0.81 -8.12
N THR A 133 -19.02 -1.66 -7.54
CA THR A 133 -19.30 -2.33 -6.26
C THR A 133 -19.42 -1.32 -5.13
N MET A 134 -18.59 -0.27 -5.11
CA MET A 134 -18.63 0.75 -4.05
C MET A 134 -19.88 1.64 -4.11
N VAL A 135 -20.34 2.01 -5.31
CA VAL A 135 -21.60 2.75 -5.48
C VAL A 135 -22.76 1.93 -4.97
N ASN A 136 -22.83 0.63 -5.32
CA ASN A 136 -23.87 -0.26 -4.82
C ASN A 136 -23.78 -0.46 -3.30
N TYR A 137 -22.58 -0.61 -2.74
CA TYR A 137 -22.39 -0.83 -1.30
C TYR A 137 -22.74 0.41 -0.47
N SER A 138 -22.49 1.62 -0.99
CA SER A 138 -22.85 2.87 -0.31
C SER A 138 -24.35 3.04 -0.07
N GLY A 139 -25.20 2.33 -0.83
CA GLY A 139 -26.64 2.30 -0.66
C GLY A 139 -27.15 1.34 0.43
N ALA A 140 -26.29 0.49 1.01
CA ALA A 140 -26.69 -0.59 1.93
C ALA A 140 -26.80 -0.16 3.41
N GLY A 141 -26.44 1.07 3.77
CA GLY A 141 -26.86 1.78 5.00
C GLY A 141 -26.49 1.16 6.36
N TYR A 142 -25.38 1.59 6.97
CA TYR A 142 -25.08 1.34 8.41
C TYR A 142 -25.54 2.48 9.34
N VAL A 143 -25.74 3.69 8.83
CA VAL A 143 -26.14 4.88 9.60
C VAL A 143 -26.97 5.80 8.68
N GLU A 144 -28.14 6.27 9.13
CA GLU A 144 -28.83 7.40 8.49
C GLU A 144 -28.01 8.67 8.72
N ARG A 145 -27.40 9.21 7.65
CA ARG A 145 -26.60 10.43 7.71
C ARG A 145 -27.40 11.63 7.24
N THR A 146 -27.32 12.72 7.99
CA THR A 146 -27.80 14.02 7.51
C THR A 146 -26.80 14.66 6.55
N VAL A 147 -27.24 15.65 5.79
CA VAL A 147 -26.34 16.45 4.93
C VAL A 147 -25.22 17.09 5.76
N TRP A 148 -25.50 17.47 7.00
CA TRP A 148 -24.51 18.09 7.89
C TRP A 148 -23.44 17.10 8.35
N ASP A 149 -23.81 15.84 8.60
CA ASP A 149 -22.86 14.77 8.97
C ASP A 149 -21.88 14.49 7.82
N GLU A 150 -22.40 14.43 6.59
CA GLU A 150 -21.57 14.31 5.39
C GLU A 150 -20.61 15.50 5.25
N VAL A 151 -21.11 16.73 5.35
CA VAL A 151 -20.27 17.95 5.25
C VAL A 151 -19.16 17.95 6.31
N GLN A 152 -19.47 17.57 7.55
CA GLN A 152 -18.49 17.46 8.64
C GLN A 152 -17.45 16.37 8.36
N LEU A 153 -17.87 15.20 7.89
CA LEU A 153 -16.97 14.11 7.50
C LEU A 153 -15.98 14.55 6.41
N TYR A 154 -16.45 15.20 5.34
CA TYR A 154 -15.58 15.73 4.30
C TYR A 154 -14.63 16.80 4.84
N LEU A 155 -15.14 17.73 5.66
CA LEU A 155 -14.35 18.81 6.24
C LEU A 155 -13.21 18.26 7.12
N TYR A 156 -13.52 17.34 8.05
CA TYR A 156 -12.50 16.75 8.93
C TYR A 156 -11.49 15.91 8.15
N THR A 157 -11.92 15.22 7.09
CA THR A 157 -11.01 14.49 6.20
C THR A 157 -10.03 15.44 5.50
N VAL A 158 -10.53 16.54 4.94
CA VAL A 158 -9.69 17.56 4.30
C VAL A 158 -8.73 18.19 5.32
N LEU A 159 -9.18 18.46 6.55
CA LEU A 159 -8.32 18.98 7.61
C LEU A 159 -7.21 17.99 8.00
N LEU A 160 -7.50 16.69 8.10
CA LEU A 160 -6.49 15.66 8.37
C LEU A 160 -5.46 15.55 7.24
N ILE A 161 -5.91 15.52 5.99
CA ILE A 161 -5.02 15.51 4.82
C ILE A 161 -4.15 16.77 4.83
N ALA A 162 -4.75 17.94 5.04
CA ALA A 162 -4.04 19.21 5.12
C ALA A 162 -3.00 19.19 6.25
N ALA A 163 -3.36 18.68 7.44
CA ALA A 163 -2.42 18.55 8.55
C ALA A 163 -1.21 17.66 8.18
N ILE A 164 -1.45 16.46 7.61
CA ILE A 164 -0.37 15.57 7.17
C ILE A 164 0.51 16.25 6.12
N VAL A 165 -0.09 16.90 5.11
CA VAL A 165 0.64 17.58 4.03
C VAL A 165 1.44 18.77 4.56
N LEU A 166 0.85 19.61 5.40
CA LEU A 166 1.52 20.77 5.98
C LEU A 166 2.70 20.32 6.85
N ILE A 167 2.51 19.35 7.74
CA ILE A 167 3.62 18.77 8.53
C ILE A 167 4.68 18.18 7.59
N ALA A 168 4.27 17.41 6.56
CA ALA A 168 5.18 16.82 5.59
C ALA A 168 6.00 17.85 4.80
N VAL A 169 5.42 19.02 4.53
CA VAL A 169 6.06 20.10 3.77
C VAL A 169 6.96 20.96 4.66
N PHE A 170 6.48 21.37 5.84
CA PHE A 170 7.18 22.30 6.74
C PHE A 170 8.24 21.59 7.61
N CYS A 171 7.96 20.40 8.12
CA CYS A 171 8.95 19.62 8.86
C CYS A 171 9.86 18.81 7.94
N GLY A 172 9.51 18.70 6.65
CA GLY A 172 10.20 17.84 5.69
C GLY A 172 11.03 18.63 4.72
N LYS A 173 12.36 18.48 4.79
CA LYS A 173 13.29 19.02 3.79
C LYS A 173 12.99 18.41 2.42
N LYS A 174 13.07 19.24 1.37
CA LYS A 174 13.07 18.73 -0.01
C LYS A 174 14.27 17.80 -0.18
N THR A 175 14.03 16.58 -0.64
CA THR A 175 15.08 15.60 -0.91
C THR A 175 15.01 15.18 -2.38
N LYS A 176 16.14 14.70 -2.92
CA LYS A 176 16.19 14.12 -4.26
C LYS A 176 15.18 12.96 -4.37
N PRO A 177 14.63 12.67 -5.57
CA PRO A 177 13.82 11.47 -5.80
C PRO A 177 14.49 10.19 -5.27
N LEU A 178 13.69 9.15 -5.01
CA LEU A 178 14.24 7.86 -4.58
C LEU A 178 15.14 7.29 -5.69
N ASP A 179 16.36 6.93 -5.33
CA ASP A 179 17.25 6.12 -6.15
C ASP A 179 16.84 4.64 -6.06
N SER A 180 17.45 3.77 -6.88
CA SER A 180 17.10 2.34 -6.90
C SER A 180 17.22 1.69 -5.52
N LYS A 181 18.24 2.05 -4.72
CA LYS A 181 18.37 1.54 -3.35
C LYS A 181 17.20 2.02 -2.49
N GLY A 182 16.86 3.31 -2.56
CA GLY A 182 15.72 3.87 -1.83
C GLY A 182 14.39 3.19 -2.15
N ILE A 183 14.14 2.84 -3.42
CA ILE A 183 12.94 2.09 -3.82
C ILE A 183 12.95 0.69 -3.20
N VAL A 184 14.10 0.01 -3.20
CA VAL A 184 14.25 -1.33 -2.57
C VAL A 184 13.99 -1.24 -1.06
N TYR A 185 14.55 -0.26 -0.36
CA TYR A 185 14.30 -0.08 1.07
C TYR A 185 12.83 0.24 1.37
N ALA A 186 12.17 1.07 0.55
CA ALA A 186 10.73 1.31 0.66
C ALA A 186 9.96 -0.01 0.54
N ALA A 187 10.21 -0.79 -0.51
CA ALA A 187 9.53 -2.06 -0.75
C ALA A 187 9.76 -3.06 0.40
N LEU A 188 10.99 -3.17 0.90
CA LEU A 188 11.32 -4.05 2.03
C LEU A 188 10.61 -3.64 3.32
N CYS A 189 10.61 -2.34 3.65
CA CYS A 189 9.93 -1.84 4.84
C CYS A 189 8.40 -2.03 4.73
N ILE A 190 7.80 -1.74 3.58
CA ILE A 190 6.37 -1.96 3.34
C ILE A 190 6.02 -3.45 3.45
N ALA A 191 6.80 -4.33 2.82
CA ALA A 191 6.58 -5.78 2.87
C ALA A 191 6.76 -6.34 4.29
N MET A 192 7.74 -5.83 5.04
CA MET A 192 7.95 -6.22 6.44
C MET A 192 6.80 -5.76 7.33
N SER A 193 6.35 -4.52 7.20
CA SER A 193 5.15 -4.02 7.88
C SER A 193 3.94 -4.89 7.55
N PHE A 194 3.77 -5.26 6.28
CA PHE A 194 2.67 -6.11 5.84
C PHE A 194 2.75 -7.50 6.45
N ALA A 195 3.90 -8.16 6.43
CA ALA A 195 4.10 -9.45 7.07
C ALA A 195 3.83 -9.41 8.58
N LEU A 196 4.36 -8.40 9.28
CA LEU A 196 4.17 -8.22 10.73
C LEU A 196 2.71 -7.97 11.12
N SER A 197 1.92 -7.37 10.23
CA SER A 197 0.49 -7.10 10.47
C SER A 197 -0.40 -8.35 10.49
N TYR A 198 0.08 -9.49 9.96
CA TYR A 198 -0.61 -10.77 10.10
C TYR A 198 -0.48 -11.35 11.51
N ILE A 199 0.55 -10.95 12.26
CA ILE A 199 0.75 -11.38 13.64
C ILE A 199 0.00 -10.38 14.54
N ARG A 200 -1.25 -10.73 14.85
CA ARG A 200 -2.17 -9.90 15.66
C ARG A 200 -2.31 -10.50 17.06
N PHE A 201 -2.09 -9.68 18.07
CA PHE A 201 -2.33 -10.04 19.47
C PHE A 201 -3.79 -9.85 19.87
N LEU A 202 -4.43 -8.83 19.30
CA LEU A 202 -5.84 -8.51 19.49
C LEU A 202 -6.42 -8.08 18.14
N GLN A 203 -7.63 -8.54 17.84
CA GLN A 203 -8.41 -8.11 16.69
C GLN A 203 -9.81 -7.76 17.18
N LEU A 204 -10.27 -6.56 16.88
CA LEU A 204 -11.57 -6.06 17.31
C LEU A 204 -12.66 -6.33 16.24
N PRO A 205 -13.95 -6.38 16.64
CA PRO A 205 -15.04 -6.81 15.76
C PRO A 205 -15.29 -5.95 14.52
N GLN A 206 -15.19 -4.62 14.64
CA GLN A 206 -15.40 -3.63 13.56
C GLN A 206 -14.07 -3.26 12.87
N GLY A 207 -13.12 -4.19 12.86
CA GLY A 207 -11.74 -3.93 12.44
C GLY A 207 -10.89 -3.27 13.54
N GLY A 208 -9.64 -3.01 13.22
CA GLY A 208 -8.63 -2.61 14.20
C GLY A 208 -7.95 -3.81 14.86
N SER A 209 -6.63 -3.69 15.03
CA SER A 209 -5.82 -4.76 15.61
C SER A 209 -4.57 -4.21 16.27
N ILE A 210 -4.11 -4.90 17.31
CA ILE A 210 -2.80 -4.69 17.92
C ILE A 210 -1.84 -5.72 17.34
N THR A 211 -0.80 -5.25 16.64
CA THR A 211 0.07 -6.09 15.80
C THR A 211 1.48 -6.22 16.37
N LEU A 212 2.29 -7.14 15.81
CA LEU A 212 3.71 -7.28 16.14
C LEU A 212 4.55 -6.14 15.54
N ALA A 213 4.42 -4.93 16.10
CA ALA A 213 5.20 -3.75 15.71
C ALA A 213 5.15 -3.44 14.19
N SER A 214 4.01 -3.68 13.53
CA SER A 214 3.89 -3.51 12.08
C SER A 214 4.13 -2.07 11.60
N LEU A 215 3.98 -1.08 12.48
CA LEU A 215 4.25 0.33 12.18
C LEU A 215 5.75 0.64 12.13
N LEU A 216 6.58 -0.11 12.86
CA LEU A 216 7.99 0.22 13.05
C LEU A 216 8.80 0.25 11.75
N PRO A 217 8.68 -0.71 10.80
CA PRO A 217 9.45 -0.64 9.56
C PRO A 217 9.14 0.62 8.73
N LEU A 218 7.88 1.08 8.69
CA LEU A 218 7.51 2.34 8.05
C LEU A 218 8.07 3.56 8.78
N MET A 219 8.05 3.54 10.12
CA MET A 219 8.65 4.59 10.92
C MET A 219 10.16 4.72 10.62
N VAL A 220 10.85 3.58 10.55
CA VAL A 220 12.28 3.51 10.21
C VAL A 220 12.53 4.04 8.80
N PHE A 221 11.72 3.62 7.82
CA PHE A 221 11.84 4.13 6.45
C PHE A 221 11.64 5.65 6.39
N SER A 222 10.61 6.17 7.06
CA SER A 222 10.35 7.59 7.16
C SER A 222 11.51 8.35 7.81
N TYR A 223 12.10 7.80 8.87
CA TYR A 223 13.25 8.39 9.53
C TYR A 223 14.46 8.44 8.58
N MET A 224 14.73 7.34 7.88
CA MET A 224 15.85 7.21 6.95
C MET A 224 15.73 8.09 5.70
N TYR A 225 14.54 8.17 5.10
CA TYR A 225 14.33 8.80 3.79
C TYR A 225 13.61 10.15 3.88
N GLY A 226 13.13 10.53 5.07
CA GLY A 226 12.37 11.75 5.32
C GLY A 226 10.87 11.57 5.16
N ILE A 227 10.12 12.48 5.78
CA ILE A 227 8.67 12.36 5.97
C ILE A 227 7.88 12.31 4.67
N ARG A 228 8.26 13.07 3.63
CA ARG A 228 7.53 13.07 2.35
C ARG A 228 7.47 11.68 1.71
N LYS A 229 8.61 10.98 1.72
CA LYS A 229 8.73 9.61 1.21
C LYS A 229 8.10 8.61 2.18
N GLY A 230 8.24 8.86 3.49
CA GLY A 230 7.56 8.10 4.55
C GLY A 230 6.05 8.09 4.37
N VAL A 231 5.43 9.25 4.15
CA VAL A 231 3.99 9.39 3.92
C VAL A 231 3.56 8.62 2.68
N MET A 232 4.31 8.71 1.57
CA MET A 232 4.02 7.91 0.38
C MET A 232 4.09 6.39 0.65
N ALA A 233 5.10 5.92 1.39
CA ALA A 233 5.20 4.52 1.76
C ALA A 233 4.05 4.09 2.69
N GLY A 234 3.64 4.95 3.62
CA GLY A 234 2.48 4.74 4.48
C GLY A 234 1.17 4.66 3.72
N VAL A 235 0.97 5.52 2.72
CA VAL A 235 -0.21 5.48 1.83
C VAL A 235 -0.27 4.16 1.07
N ILE A 236 0.85 3.72 0.48
CA ILE A 236 0.94 2.41 -0.20
C ILE A 236 0.61 1.27 0.77
N TYR A 237 1.16 1.33 1.98
CA TYR A 237 0.86 0.35 3.01
C TYR A 237 -0.62 0.36 3.41
N GLY A 238 -1.26 1.53 3.47
CA GLY A 238 -2.70 1.64 3.73
C GLY A 238 -3.54 0.89 2.69
N PHE A 239 -3.21 1.02 1.40
CA PHE A 239 -3.86 0.22 0.37
C PHE A 239 -3.64 -1.29 0.56
N LEU A 240 -2.44 -1.71 0.95
CA LEU A 240 -2.18 -3.11 1.26
C LEU A 240 -3.00 -3.60 2.47
N GLN A 241 -3.16 -2.77 3.49
CA GLN A 241 -3.98 -3.09 4.66
C GLN A 241 -5.45 -3.26 4.30
N PHE A 242 -5.96 -2.43 3.38
CA PHE A 242 -7.29 -2.63 2.83
C PHE A 242 -7.40 -3.97 2.09
N ILE A 243 -6.41 -4.33 1.28
CA ILE A 243 -6.40 -5.62 0.58
C ILE A 243 -6.39 -6.80 1.55
N GLN A 244 -5.68 -6.69 2.67
CA GLN A 244 -5.55 -7.75 3.65
C GLN A 244 -6.80 -7.98 4.49
N ALA A 245 -7.44 -6.90 4.95
CA ALA A 245 -8.63 -6.93 5.79
C ALA A 245 -9.60 -5.85 5.32
N PRO A 246 -10.28 -6.11 4.18
CA PRO A 246 -11.14 -5.11 3.56
C PRO A 246 -12.37 -4.87 4.42
N TRP A 247 -12.54 -3.63 4.86
CA TRP A 247 -13.75 -3.13 5.50
C TRP A 247 -14.12 -1.82 4.81
N PHE A 248 -15.16 -1.88 3.99
CA PHE A 248 -15.59 -0.74 3.19
C PHE A 248 -17.05 -0.49 3.44
N THR A 249 -17.40 0.73 3.86
CA THR A 249 -18.79 1.14 4.05
C THR A 249 -19.08 2.51 3.46
N HIS A 250 -18.04 3.35 3.32
CA HIS A 250 -18.14 4.66 2.70
C HIS A 250 -16.80 5.03 2.02
N PRO A 251 -16.79 5.70 0.86
CA PRO A 251 -15.55 6.08 0.19
C PRO A 251 -14.61 6.92 1.07
N VAL A 252 -15.16 7.85 1.87
CA VAL A 252 -14.36 8.67 2.79
C VAL A 252 -13.86 7.86 3.98
N GLN A 253 -14.66 6.91 4.48
CA GLN A 253 -14.22 5.99 5.52
C GLN A 253 -13.00 5.19 5.05
N PHE A 254 -13.06 4.65 3.83
CA PHE A 254 -11.92 3.96 3.24
C PHE A 254 -10.67 4.83 3.24
N LEU A 255 -10.76 6.09 2.82
CA LEU A 255 -9.61 6.99 2.86
C LEU A 255 -9.08 7.19 4.28
N LEU A 256 -9.98 7.44 5.23
CA LEU A 256 -9.66 7.69 6.64
C LEU A 256 -9.03 6.48 7.33
N ASP A 257 -9.56 5.27 7.12
CA ASP A 257 -9.10 4.07 7.84
C ASP A 257 -7.89 3.40 7.20
N TYR A 258 -7.60 3.72 5.93
CA TYR A 258 -6.50 3.11 5.19
C TYR A 258 -5.44 4.13 4.78
N PRO A 259 -5.42 4.72 3.56
CA PRO A 259 -4.29 5.51 3.10
C PRO A 259 -3.98 6.74 3.97
N ILE A 260 -4.97 7.43 4.55
CA ILE A 260 -4.73 8.60 5.42
C ILE A 260 -4.15 8.15 6.76
N ALA A 261 -4.81 7.20 7.43
CA ALA A 261 -4.37 6.62 8.69
C ALA A 261 -2.92 6.10 8.62
N PHE A 262 -2.60 5.29 7.62
CA PHE A 262 -1.26 4.73 7.48
C PHE A 262 -0.25 5.71 6.87
N GLY A 263 -0.70 6.66 6.04
CA GLY A 263 0.11 7.78 5.55
C GLY A 263 0.66 8.64 6.71
N ALA A 264 -0.14 8.85 7.76
CA ALA A 264 0.26 9.60 8.94
C ALA A 264 1.46 8.97 9.70
N ILE A 265 1.64 7.65 9.63
CA ILE A 265 2.82 6.97 10.21
C ILE A 265 4.12 7.44 9.55
N GLY A 266 4.05 7.92 8.31
CA GLY A 266 5.13 8.59 7.60
C GLY A 266 5.60 9.91 8.22
N LEU A 267 4.94 10.41 9.28
CA LEU A 267 5.41 11.56 10.05
C LEU A 267 6.44 11.17 11.11
N ALA A 268 6.71 9.89 11.31
CA ALA A 268 7.69 9.40 12.29
C ALA A 268 9.11 9.94 12.09
N GLY A 269 9.46 10.33 10.86
CA GLY A 269 10.74 10.95 10.56
C GLY A 269 10.82 12.46 10.84
N MET A 270 9.78 13.11 11.37
CA MET A 270 9.71 14.59 11.43
C MET A 270 10.79 15.21 12.30
N PHE A 271 11.26 14.50 13.32
CA PHE A 271 12.28 14.98 14.26
C PHE A 271 13.71 14.62 13.86
N LYS A 272 13.94 13.95 12.72
CA LYS A 272 15.26 13.41 12.36
C LYS A 272 16.38 14.47 12.28
N ASP A 273 16.04 15.69 11.88
CA ASP A 273 16.98 16.79 11.66
C ASP A 273 16.96 17.81 12.82
N MET A 274 16.24 17.52 13.92
CA MET A 274 16.17 18.43 15.06
C MET A 274 17.44 18.38 15.89
N LYS A 275 18.12 19.53 15.98
CA LYS A 275 19.35 19.73 16.76
C LYS A 275 19.21 19.32 18.23
N LEU A 276 18.04 19.56 18.82
CA LEU A 276 17.76 19.22 20.23
C LEU A 276 17.95 17.73 20.54
N PHE A 277 17.70 16.85 19.56
CA PHE A 277 17.74 15.40 19.71
C PHE A 277 18.80 14.74 18.82
N GLU A 278 19.75 15.50 18.28
CA GLU A 278 20.73 15.00 17.29
C GLU A 278 21.55 13.79 17.81
N LYS A 279 21.82 13.75 19.11
CA LYS A 279 22.53 12.64 19.78
C LYS A 279 21.63 11.45 20.13
N TYR A 280 20.31 11.59 19.98
CA TYR A 280 19.31 10.63 20.45
C TYR A 280 18.36 10.24 19.32
N PRO A 281 18.82 9.49 18.31
CA PRO A 281 18.00 9.10 17.16
C PRO A 281 16.76 8.28 17.57
N VAL A 282 16.85 7.53 18.67
CA VAL A 282 15.71 6.83 19.26
C VAL A 282 14.62 7.81 19.72
N VAL A 283 14.98 8.90 20.40
CA VAL A 283 13.98 9.89 20.86
C VAL A 283 13.29 10.54 19.67
N GLN A 284 14.03 10.85 18.60
CA GLN A 284 13.48 11.44 17.38
C GLN A 284 12.40 10.55 16.73
N ILE A 285 12.71 9.26 16.51
CA ILE A 285 11.75 8.34 15.88
C ILE A 285 10.55 8.05 16.79
N LEU A 286 10.75 7.96 18.11
CA LEU A 286 9.66 7.71 19.06
C LEU A 286 8.69 8.90 19.13
N LEU A 287 9.21 10.13 19.28
CA LEU A 287 8.38 11.34 19.28
C LEU A 287 7.60 11.48 17.97
N GLY A 288 8.25 11.20 16.84
CA GLY A 288 7.59 11.24 15.54
C GLY A 288 6.53 10.14 15.42
N GLY A 289 6.83 8.94 15.93
CA GLY A 289 5.91 7.81 15.97
C GLY A 289 4.64 8.14 16.74
N VAL A 290 4.78 8.78 17.91
CA VAL A 290 3.65 9.27 18.70
C VAL A 290 2.80 10.24 17.89
N VAL A 291 3.40 11.22 17.22
CA VAL A 291 2.65 12.17 16.37
C VAL A 291 1.92 11.44 15.23
N GLY A 292 2.59 10.51 14.55
CA GLY A 292 2.00 9.74 13.47
C GLY A 292 0.81 8.89 13.91
N VAL A 293 0.92 8.21 15.07
CA VAL A 293 -0.17 7.42 15.64
C VAL A 293 -1.31 8.31 16.12
N ILE A 294 -1.05 9.46 16.73
CA ILE A 294 -2.11 10.38 17.16
C ILE A 294 -2.96 10.81 15.96
N ILE A 295 -2.32 11.17 14.83
CA ILE A 295 -3.05 11.55 13.62
C ILE A 295 -3.80 10.34 13.03
N ARG A 296 -3.19 9.15 13.02
CA ARG A 296 -3.86 7.89 12.65
C ARG A 296 -5.11 7.64 13.52
N TYR A 297 -4.98 7.80 14.83
CA TYR A 297 -6.07 7.63 15.78
C TYR A 297 -7.22 8.59 15.48
N PHE A 298 -6.94 9.89 15.27
CA PHE A 298 -7.97 10.85 14.89
C PHE A 298 -8.62 10.52 13.53
N SER A 299 -7.87 9.97 12.58
CA SER A 299 -8.42 9.49 11.31
C SER A 299 -9.47 8.39 11.53
N HIS A 300 -9.14 7.39 12.35
CA HIS A 300 -10.07 6.33 12.73
C HIS A 300 -11.23 6.84 13.59
N VAL A 301 -11.00 7.84 14.46
CA VAL A 301 -12.07 8.44 15.26
C VAL A 301 -13.08 9.17 14.38
N VAL A 302 -12.62 9.97 13.42
CA VAL A 302 -13.53 10.64 12.45
C VAL A 302 -14.32 9.58 11.69
N SER A 303 -13.66 8.55 11.17
CA SER A 303 -14.36 7.41 10.54
C SER A 303 -15.41 6.80 11.47
N GLY A 304 -15.04 6.47 12.70
CA GLY A 304 -15.90 5.85 13.70
C GLY A 304 -17.16 6.66 14.01
N ILE A 305 -17.03 8.00 14.16
CA ILE A 305 -18.16 8.88 14.48
C ILE A 305 -19.23 8.84 13.39
N PHE A 306 -18.81 9.00 12.13
CA PHE A 306 -19.74 9.22 11.01
C PHE A 306 -20.18 7.92 10.33
N VAL A 307 -19.48 6.81 10.58
CA VAL A 307 -19.67 5.57 9.80
C VAL A 307 -20.00 4.37 10.70
N PHE A 308 -19.51 4.35 11.94
CA PHE A 308 -19.66 3.22 12.86
C PHE A 308 -20.48 3.55 14.11
N GLY A 309 -21.10 4.73 14.18
CA GLY A 309 -21.86 5.18 15.35
C GLY A 309 -23.02 4.25 15.76
N SER A 310 -23.60 3.50 14.82
CA SER A 310 -24.66 2.52 15.09
C SER A 310 -24.17 1.22 15.72
N SER A 311 -22.85 0.99 15.75
CA SER A 311 -22.24 -0.22 16.30
C SER A 311 -21.82 -0.07 17.76
N ASP A 312 -22.37 0.92 18.45
CA ASP A 312 -22.20 1.20 19.87
C ASP A 312 -23.05 0.21 20.69
N PRO A 313 -22.42 -0.70 21.45
CA PRO A 313 -23.13 -1.79 22.14
C PRO A 313 -23.91 -1.33 23.38
N GLU A 314 -23.58 -0.17 23.96
CA GLU A 314 -24.17 0.27 25.25
C GLU A 314 -24.72 1.70 25.18
N ASN A 315 -24.89 2.25 23.97
CA ASN A 315 -25.46 3.57 23.72
C ASN A 315 -24.68 4.71 24.41
N TYR A 316 -23.35 4.61 24.42
CA TYR A 316 -22.40 5.65 24.82
C TYR A 316 -22.52 6.95 23.97
N GLY A 317 -23.07 6.85 22.78
CA GLY A 317 -23.10 7.90 21.75
C GLY A 317 -21.90 7.80 20.82
N ALA A 318 -22.12 8.07 19.52
CA ALA A 318 -21.14 7.84 18.45
C ALA A 318 -19.77 8.48 18.70
N VAL A 319 -19.73 9.67 19.31
CA VAL A 319 -18.48 10.36 19.66
C VAL A 319 -17.71 9.58 20.72
N ALA A 320 -18.32 9.31 21.88
CA ALA A 320 -17.66 8.61 22.97
C ALA A 320 -17.23 7.20 22.56
N TRP A 321 -18.11 6.48 21.86
CA TRP A 321 -17.81 5.15 21.33
C TRP A 321 -16.61 5.17 20.39
N SER A 322 -16.57 6.12 19.45
CA SER A 322 -15.47 6.19 18.48
C SER A 322 -14.12 6.48 19.15
N PHE A 323 -14.06 7.39 20.14
CA PHE A 323 -12.84 7.63 20.91
C PHE A 323 -12.40 6.37 21.68
N LEU A 324 -13.34 5.68 22.33
CA LEU A 324 -13.05 4.48 23.12
C LEU A 324 -12.58 3.33 22.24
N TYR A 325 -13.35 2.99 21.20
CA TYR A 325 -13.08 1.86 20.32
C TYR A 325 -11.70 1.99 19.66
N ASN A 326 -11.38 3.16 19.12
CA ASN A 326 -10.14 3.38 18.38
C ASN A 326 -8.89 3.44 19.27
N SER A 327 -9.04 3.41 20.60
CA SER A 327 -7.91 3.48 21.55
C SER A 327 -6.93 2.30 21.41
N PHE A 328 -7.33 1.23 20.72
CA PHE A 328 -6.42 0.13 20.32
C PHE A 328 -5.17 0.64 19.59
N ALA A 329 -5.27 1.77 18.87
CA ALA A 329 -4.14 2.39 18.19
C ALA A 329 -2.98 2.72 19.15
N PHE A 330 -3.29 3.03 20.42
CA PHE A 330 -2.27 3.28 21.44
C PHE A 330 -1.60 1.99 21.92
N GLY A 331 -2.31 0.85 21.91
CA GLY A 331 -1.72 -0.46 22.16
C GLY A 331 -0.74 -0.85 21.04
N ASP A 332 -1.15 -0.67 19.78
CA ASP A 332 -0.30 -0.90 18.60
C ASP A 332 0.93 0.03 18.61
N MET A 333 0.76 1.29 19.03
CA MET A 333 1.84 2.23 19.27
C MET A 333 2.79 1.77 20.35
N ALA A 334 2.30 1.33 21.52
CA ALA A 334 3.14 0.90 22.62
C ALA A 334 4.09 -0.23 22.19
N ILE A 335 3.59 -1.20 21.42
CA ILE A 335 4.40 -2.28 20.87
C ILE A 335 5.43 -1.76 19.85
N ALA A 336 5.01 -0.90 18.92
CA ALA A 336 5.91 -0.33 17.92
C ALA A 336 7.03 0.52 18.56
N LEU A 337 6.72 1.31 19.58
CA LEU A 337 7.68 2.13 20.32
C LEU A 337 8.63 1.26 21.15
N ALA A 338 8.13 0.23 21.84
CA ALA A 338 8.96 -0.71 22.59
C ALA A 338 9.93 -1.47 21.67
N ALA A 339 9.44 -1.96 20.53
CA ALA A 339 10.28 -2.59 19.51
C ALA A 339 11.29 -1.59 18.91
N GLY A 340 10.90 -0.32 18.73
CA GLY A 340 11.79 0.77 18.32
C GLY A 340 12.91 1.01 19.32
N CYS A 341 12.61 1.06 20.62
CA CYS A 341 13.63 1.14 21.67
C CYS A 341 14.62 -0.02 21.59
N ALA A 342 14.13 -1.26 21.47
CA ALA A 342 14.97 -2.44 21.36
C ALA A 342 15.86 -2.41 20.10
N LEU A 343 15.30 -2.01 18.96
CA LEU A 343 16.01 -1.91 17.69
C LEU A 343 17.12 -0.85 17.76
N PHE A 344 16.83 0.34 18.30
CA PHE A 344 17.79 1.43 18.41
C PHE A 344 18.81 1.23 19.55
N ALA A 345 18.55 0.33 20.50
CA ALA A 345 19.57 -0.11 21.46
C ALA A 345 20.68 -0.94 20.80
N SER A 346 20.42 -1.54 19.63
CA SER A 346 21.41 -2.31 18.89
C SER A 346 22.48 -1.41 18.25
N LYS A 347 23.73 -1.54 18.71
CA LYS A 347 24.89 -0.85 18.13
C LYS A 347 25.08 -1.17 16.65
N ASN A 348 24.75 -2.39 16.23
CA ASN A 348 24.85 -2.82 14.84
C ASN A 348 23.85 -2.08 13.96
N PHE A 349 22.61 -1.93 14.45
CA PHE A 349 21.58 -1.19 13.74
C PHE A 349 21.96 0.29 13.61
N LEU A 350 22.40 0.93 14.70
CA LEU A 350 22.84 2.33 14.66
C LEU A 350 24.01 2.55 13.70
N ARG A 351 24.98 1.62 13.66
CA ARG A 351 26.08 1.67 12.69
C ARG A 351 25.59 1.58 11.25
N ALA A 352 24.67 0.66 10.96
CA ALA A 352 24.07 0.50 9.63
C ALA A 352 23.24 1.72 9.22
N LEU A 353 22.49 2.31 10.17
CA LEU A 353 21.71 3.53 9.96
C LEU A 353 22.62 4.72 9.64
N ASN A 354 23.71 4.87 10.39
CA ASN A 354 24.68 5.95 10.20
C ASN A 354 25.46 5.79 8.90
N SER A 355 25.91 4.58 8.55
CA SER A 355 26.61 4.35 7.28
C SER A 355 25.72 4.63 6.07
N ALA A 356 24.45 4.20 6.12
CA ALA A 356 23.47 4.50 5.09
C ALA A 356 23.18 6.00 4.98
N THR A 357 23.18 6.73 6.10
CA THR A 357 22.92 8.19 6.12
C THR A 357 24.13 8.99 5.62
N VAL A 358 25.35 8.64 6.06
CA VAL A 358 26.61 9.27 5.62
C VAL A 358 26.86 9.03 4.13
N SER A 359 26.72 7.79 3.64
CA SER A 359 26.90 7.49 2.21
C SER A 359 25.98 8.34 1.34
N ARG A 360 24.73 8.54 1.78
CA ARG A 360 23.76 9.37 1.05
C ARG A 360 24.07 10.87 1.12
N LYS A 361 24.60 11.37 2.24
CA LYS A 361 25.04 12.77 2.34
C LYS A 361 26.21 13.05 1.41
N ASN A 362 27.14 12.10 1.29
CA ASN A 362 28.29 12.18 0.39
C ASN A 362 27.87 12.10 -1.08
N GLU A 363 26.97 11.17 -1.45
CA GLU A 363 26.38 11.10 -2.78
C GLU A 363 25.61 12.40 -3.14
N ALA A 364 24.87 12.96 -2.17
CA ALA A 364 24.13 14.20 -2.37
C ALA A 364 25.05 15.39 -2.67
N SER A 365 26.15 15.52 -1.92
CA SER A 365 27.19 16.55 -2.08
C SER A 365 27.94 16.43 -3.41
N ALA A 366 28.36 15.22 -3.78
CA ALA A 366 29.12 14.97 -5.02
C ALA A 366 28.31 15.27 -6.30
N THR A 367 26.99 15.08 -6.28
CA THR A 367 26.17 15.49 -7.43
C THR A 367 25.93 17.00 -7.49
N ASP A 368 25.96 17.69 -6.35
CA ASP A 368 25.73 19.13 -6.29
C ASP A 368 26.96 19.87 -6.81
N SER A 369 28.17 19.48 -6.36
CA SER A 369 29.43 19.98 -6.92
C SER A 369 29.59 19.66 -8.41
N GLY A 370 29.15 18.47 -8.86
CA GLY A 370 29.17 18.12 -10.28
C GLY A 370 28.24 18.99 -11.15
N LYS A 371 27.12 19.49 -10.60
CA LYS A 371 26.23 20.42 -11.30
C LYS A 371 26.77 21.85 -11.32
N THR A 372 27.37 22.30 -10.22
CA THR A 372 28.02 23.62 -10.16
C THR A 372 29.16 23.70 -11.17
N ASN A 373 30.04 22.68 -11.20
CA ASN A 373 31.17 22.64 -12.13
C ASN A 373 30.72 22.52 -13.60
N ALA A 374 29.63 21.81 -13.87
CA ALA A 374 29.06 21.72 -15.23
C ALA A 374 28.39 23.04 -15.69
N SER A 375 27.80 23.80 -14.76
CA SER A 375 27.24 25.13 -15.01
C SER A 375 28.35 26.15 -15.31
N GLU A 376 29.42 26.16 -14.51
CA GLU A 376 30.58 27.03 -14.71
C GLU A 376 31.33 26.72 -16.01
N ALA A 377 31.46 25.44 -16.38
CA ALA A 377 32.06 25.03 -17.65
C ALA A 377 31.21 25.48 -18.86
N ALA A 378 29.88 25.45 -18.75
CA ALA A 378 28.97 25.91 -19.82
C ALA A 378 28.97 27.44 -19.99
N GLU A 379 29.09 28.21 -18.90
CA GLU A 379 29.26 29.67 -18.94
C GLU A 379 30.63 30.08 -19.52
N THR A 380 31.69 29.33 -19.21
CA THR A 380 33.04 29.61 -19.75
C THR A 380 33.08 29.37 -21.27
N GLN A 381 32.42 28.32 -21.78
CA GLN A 381 32.36 28.03 -23.22
C GLN A 381 31.47 29.01 -24.01
N THR A 382 30.51 29.68 -23.37
CA THR A 382 29.67 30.70 -24.04
C THR A 382 30.28 32.09 -24.01
N GLY A 383 31.17 32.37 -23.05
CA GLY A 383 31.94 33.62 -22.96
C GLY A 383 33.05 33.78 -24.01
N GLU A 384 33.60 32.68 -24.54
CA GLU A 384 34.67 32.72 -25.55
C GLU A 384 34.17 32.83 -27.01
N SER A 385 32.86 32.94 -27.26
CA SER A 385 32.28 33.06 -28.62
C SER A 385 31.70 34.44 -28.97
N LYS A 386 32.11 35.51 -28.28
CA LYS A 386 31.70 36.89 -28.60
C LYS A 386 32.84 37.76 -29.09
#